data_AF-A0A4S1MAN3-F1
#
_entry.id   AF-A0A4S1MAN3-F1
#
_cell.length_a   1.000
_cell.length_b   1.000
_cell.length_c   1.000
_cell.angle_alpha   90.00
_cell.angle_beta   90.00
_cell.angle_gamma   90.00
#
_symmetry.space_group_name_H-M   'P 1'
#
loop_
_entity.id
_entity.type
_entity.pdbx_description
1 polymer ?
#
loop_
_entity_poly.entity_id
_entity_poly.type
_entity_poly.pdbx_seq_one_letter_code
_entity_poly.pdbx_strand_id
1 'polypeptide(L)'
;MDTNTLMRTLDGTLTCTTLYGHKYRSAITGQDRMPMALEGLTRGKSLWIDSLVHFTCPLTPQQETQHLSRTPVPGSVCLHTPEETVTLHERGADVSFSEHDVPEDSFLSYRPRLLMAVTNITITANEWQHTEEWQLDLEEI
;
A
#
# COMPACT_ATOMS: atom_id res chain seq x y z
N MET A 1 5.19 6.85 -15.42
CA MET A 1 3.92 7.27 -14.80
C MET A 1 2.87 6.52 -15.57
N ASP A 2 2.49 5.34 -15.09
CA ASP A 2 1.49 4.53 -15.78
C ASP A 2 0.15 4.89 -15.16
N THR A 3 -0.65 5.62 -15.93
CA THR A 3 -1.99 6.04 -15.53
C THR A 3 -2.90 4.83 -15.45
N ASN A 4 -3.50 4.59 -14.28
CA ASN A 4 -4.63 3.69 -14.12
C ASN A 4 -5.77 4.17 -15.03
N THR A 5 -5.94 3.53 -16.19
CA THR A 5 -7.01 3.89 -17.12
C THR A 5 -8.29 3.18 -16.71
N LEU A 6 -9.12 3.88 -15.95
CA LEU A 6 -10.52 3.49 -15.73
C LEU A 6 -11.31 3.85 -16.98
N MET A 7 -11.95 2.87 -17.61
CA MET A 7 -12.78 3.07 -18.79
C MET A 7 -14.25 2.80 -18.46
N ARG A 8 -15.16 3.65 -18.93
CA ARG A 8 -16.59 3.34 -18.92
C ARG A 8 -16.95 2.53 -20.16
N THR A 9 -17.69 1.45 -19.97
CA THR A 9 -18.35 0.75 -21.07
C THR A 9 -19.58 1.54 -21.53
N LEU A 10 -20.11 1.20 -22.71
CA LEU A 10 -21.32 1.83 -23.25
C LEU A 10 -22.55 1.60 -22.36
N ASP A 11 -22.53 0.57 -21.52
CA ASP A 11 -23.60 0.24 -20.58
C ASP A 11 -23.46 0.97 -19.22
N GLY A 12 -22.48 1.86 -19.08
CA GLY A 12 -22.25 2.64 -17.87
C GLY A 12 -21.41 1.91 -16.80
N THR A 13 -21.01 0.67 -17.05
CA THR A 13 -20.13 -0.09 -16.16
C THR A 13 -18.71 0.48 -16.20
N LEU A 14 -18.12 0.71 -15.03
CA LEU A 14 -16.70 1.09 -14.93
C LEU A 14 -15.85 -0.18 -15.04
N THR A 15 -15.01 -0.28 -16.06
CA THR A 15 -14.07 -1.39 -16.25
C THR A 15 -12.64 -0.88 -16.09
N CYS A 16 -11.91 -1.51 -15.18
CA CYS A 16 -10.49 -1.31 -15.03
C CYS A 16 -9.76 -2.21 -16.04
N THR A 17 -9.02 -1.63 -16.99
CA THR A 17 -8.37 -2.40 -18.06
C THR A 17 -6.96 -2.87 -17.70
N THR A 18 -6.54 -2.76 -16.45
CA THR A 18 -5.21 -3.15 -16.02
C THR A 18 -5.09 -4.66 -15.85
N LEU A 19 -3.99 -5.22 -16.40
CA LEU A 19 -3.62 -6.61 -16.23
C LEU A 19 -3.35 -6.92 -14.75
N TYR A 20 -3.91 -8.02 -14.26
CA TYR A 20 -3.65 -8.52 -12.91
C TYR A 20 -2.14 -8.68 -12.65
N GLY A 21 -1.64 -8.11 -11.55
CA GLY A 21 -0.27 -8.33 -11.05
C GLY A 21 0.70 -7.15 -11.24
N HIS A 22 0.32 -5.94 -10.85
CA HIS A 22 1.28 -4.83 -10.81
C HIS A 22 2.33 -5.05 -9.72
N LYS A 23 3.59 -4.78 -10.07
CA LYS A 23 4.67 -4.58 -9.11
C LYS A 23 4.74 -3.10 -8.77
N TYR A 24 4.68 -2.77 -7.49
CA TYR A 24 4.84 -1.40 -7.02
C TYR A 24 6.32 -1.01 -6.91
N ARG A 25 6.59 0.27 -7.20
CA ARG A 25 7.88 0.90 -6.93
C ARG A 25 7.71 1.95 -5.85
N SER A 26 8.65 1.99 -4.92
CA SER A 26 8.70 2.97 -3.84
C SER A 26 10.05 3.67 -3.85
N ALA A 27 10.03 4.98 -3.67
CA ALA A 27 11.21 5.78 -3.37
C ALA A 27 11.02 6.35 -1.96
N ILE A 28 11.89 5.96 -1.04
CA ILE A 28 11.93 6.50 0.32
C ILE A 28 13.11 7.44 0.39
N THR A 29 12.87 8.67 0.84
CA THR A 29 13.91 9.69 1.00
C THR A 29 13.95 10.18 2.43
N GLY A 30 15.12 10.61 2.87
CA GLY A 30 15.29 11.20 4.18
C GLY A 30 16.51 12.11 4.22
N GLN A 31 16.53 12.95 5.25
CA GLN A 31 17.64 13.84 5.56
C GLN A 31 17.93 13.74 7.04
N ASP A 32 19.10 13.20 7.38
CA ASP A 32 19.49 12.93 8.75
C ASP A 32 20.67 13.81 9.17
N ARG A 33 20.72 14.11 10.48
CA ARG A 33 21.86 14.78 11.14
C ARG A 33 22.93 13.80 11.62
N MET A 34 22.63 12.51 11.56
CA MET A 34 23.53 11.41 11.92
C MET A 34 23.58 10.43 10.74
N PRO A 35 24.68 9.68 10.58
CA PRO A 35 24.77 8.69 9.52
C PRO A 35 23.63 7.68 9.61
N MET A 36 23.03 7.36 8.47
CA MET A 36 22.00 6.33 8.42
C MET A 36 22.58 4.97 8.84
N ALA A 37 21.82 4.20 9.61
CA ALA A 37 22.08 2.79 9.84
C ALA A 37 21.84 1.97 8.55
N LEU A 38 22.82 1.98 7.65
CA LEU A 38 22.79 1.24 6.37
C LEU A 38 23.12 -0.25 6.52
N GLU A 39 23.39 -0.71 7.75
CA GLU A 39 23.82 -2.08 7.98
C GLU A 39 22.76 -3.07 7.47
N GLY A 40 23.15 -3.89 6.49
CA GLY A 40 22.26 -4.87 5.86
C GLY A 40 21.38 -4.35 4.72
N LEU A 41 21.43 -3.04 4.39
CA LEU A 41 20.80 -2.47 3.20
C LEU A 41 21.77 -2.56 2.02
N THR A 42 21.59 -3.58 1.19
CA THR A 42 22.33 -3.77 -0.05
C THR A 42 21.39 -4.00 -1.22
N ARG A 43 21.84 -3.69 -2.44
CA ARG A 43 21.06 -3.98 -3.65
C ARG A 43 20.72 -5.47 -3.71
N GLY A 44 19.47 -5.78 -4.03
CA GLY A 44 18.90 -7.13 -4.03
C GLY A 44 18.36 -7.59 -2.68
N LYS A 45 18.61 -6.87 -1.58
CA LYS A 45 18.06 -7.20 -0.26
C LYS A 45 16.55 -7.05 -0.26
N SER A 46 15.83 -8.05 0.24
CA SER A 46 14.39 -7.99 0.45
C SER A 46 14.04 -7.47 1.84
N LEU A 47 13.01 -6.63 1.92
CA LEU A 47 12.49 -6.03 3.15
C LEU A 47 10.99 -5.77 3.02
N TRP A 48 10.30 -5.73 4.16
CA TRP A 48 8.89 -5.37 4.20
C TRP A 48 8.73 -3.86 4.35
N ILE A 49 7.91 -3.25 3.49
CA ILE A 49 7.51 -1.85 3.57
C ILE A 49 6.03 -1.76 3.90
N ASP A 50 5.72 -0.96 4.91
CA ASP A 50 4.36 -0.55 5.21
C ASP A 50 4.01 0.63 4.29
N SER A 51 3.07 0.44 3.36
CA SER A 51 2.67 1.48 2.42
C SER A 51 2.03 2.67 3.13
N LEU A 52 2.26 3.88 2.63
CA LEU A 52 1.51 5.07 3.05
C LEU A 52 0.19 5.23 2.28
N VAL A 53 0.10 4.63 1.09
CA VAL A 53 -1.06 4.71 0.21
C VAL A 53 -2.03 3.57 0.53
N HIS A 54 -3.33 3.89 0.53
CA HIS A 54 -4.39 2.92 0.73
C HIS A 54 -4.76 2.26 -0.60
N PHE A 55 -5.01 0.95 -0.56
CA PHE A 55 -5.69 0.21 -1.60
C PHE A 55 -7.16 0.12 -1.23
N THR A 56 -8.02 0.12 -2.24
CA THR A 56 -9.47 -0.04 -2.09
C THR A 56 -9.89 -1.39 -2.62
N CYS A 57 -10.73 -2.08 -1.88
CA CYS A 57 -11.34 -3.34 -2.28
C CYS A 57 -12.86 -3.18 -2.28
N PRO A 58 -13.54 -3.44 -3.41
CA PRO A 58 -15.00 -3.50 -3.39
C PRO A 58 -15.45 -4.68 -2.51
N LEU A 59 -16.61 -4.53 -1.89
CA LEU A 59 -17.27 -5.61 -1.15
C LEU A 59 -18.32 -6.28 -2.02
N THR A 60 -18.51 -7.58 -1.83
CA THR A 60 -19.64 -8.29 -2.42
C THR A 60 -20.82 -8.23 -1.44
N PRO A 61 -22.06 -8.00 -1.91
CA PRO A 61 -23.23 -8.09 -1.05
C PRO A 61 -23.29 -9.44 -0.32
N GLN A 62 -23.70 -9.43 0.96
CA GLN A 62 -23.86 -10.63 1.82
C GLN A 62 -22.56 -11.36 2.19
N GLN A 63 -21.40 -10.82 1.82
CA GLN A 63 -20.11 -11.33 2.26
C GLN A 63 -19.83 -10.80 3.67
N GLU A 64 -19.45 -11.67 4.62
CA GLU A 64 -19.12 -11.24 5.99
C GLU A 64 -17.61 -11.11 6.23
N THR A 65 -16.82 -11.71 5.34
CA THR A 65 -15.35 -11.73 5.42
C THR A 65 -14.73 -11.46 4.07
N GLN A 66 -13.73 -10.59 3.99
CA GLN A 66 -12.97 -10.29 2.78
C GLN A 66 -11.52 -10.74 2.94
N HIS A 67 -11.03 -11.52 1.97
CA HIS A 67 -9.62 -11.81 1.83
C HIS A 67 -8.94 -10.72 1.00
N LEU A 68 -7.95 -10.05 1.58
CA LEU A 68 -7.19 -9.00 0.92
C LEU A 68 -6.07 -9.60 0.07
N SER A 69 -5.76 -8.96 -1.06
CA SER A 69 -4.68 -9.41 -1.96
C SER A 69 -3.29 -9.29 -1.34
N ARG A 70 -3.15 -8.45 -0.32
CA ARG A 70 -1.93 -8.22 0.46
C ARG A 70 -2.29 -8.09 1.93
N THR A 71 -1.40 -8.55 2.80
CA THR A 71 -1.52 -8.33 4.25
C THR A 71 -1.57 -6.83 4.53
N PRO A 72 -2.57 -6.32 5.27
CA PRO A 72 -2.65 -4.93 5.65
C PRO A 72 -1.62 -4.58 6.73
N VAL A 73 -1.23 -3.31 6.77
CA VAL A 73 -0.53 -2.70 7.90
C VAL A 73 -1.48 -2.70 9.08
N PRO A 74 -1.03 -3.07 10.30
CA PRO A 74 -1.94 -3.19 11.42
C PRO A 74 -2.73 -1.92 11.71
N GLY A 75 -4.05 -2.06 11.92
CA GLY A 75 -4.95 -0.94 12.20
C GLY A 75 -5.14 0.04 11.04
N SER A 76 -4.84 -0.37 9.80
CA SER A 76 -5.07 0.45 8.61
C SER A 76 -6.35 0.10 7.85
N VAL A 77 -7.04 -0.99 8.22
CA VAL A 77 -8.24 -1.44 7.51
C VAL A 77 -9.44 -0.59 7.92
N CYS A 78 -10.09 0.00 6.95
CA CYS A 78 -11.28 0.82 7.14
C CYS A 78 -12.41 0.32 6.25
N LEU A 79 -13.60 0.14 6.84
CA LEU A 79 -14.86 0.00 6.13
C LEU A 79 -15.46 1.38 5.91
N HIS A 80 -15.76 1.68 4.66
CA HIS A 80 -16.49 2.89 4.28
C HIS A 80 -17.91 2.49 3.90
N THR A 81 -18.88 3.02 4.63
CA THR A 81 -20.31 2.96 4.29
C THR A 81 -20.76 4.36 3.86
N PRO A 82 -21.98 4.52 3.32
CA PRO A 82 -22.53 5.84 3.03
C PRO A 82 -22.65 6.76 4.26
N GLU A 83 -22.74 6.16 5.45
CA GLU A 83 -23.02 6.87 6.70
C GLU A 83 -21.73 7.19 7.48
N GLU A 84 -20.77 6.26 7.47
CA GLU A 84 -19.58 6.38 8.30
C GLU A 84 -18.36 5.65 7.75
N THR A 85 -17.23 5.82 8.44
CA THR A 85 -16.02 5.05 8.22
C THR A 85 -15.60 4.42 9.53
N VAL A 86 -15.48 3.10 9.54
CA VAL A 86 -15.15 2.31 10.73
C VAL A 86 -13.84 1.59 10.52
N THR A 87 -12.93 1.67 11.48
CA THR A 87 -11.69 0.89 11.47
C THR A 87 -11.99 -0.54 11.92
N LEU A 88 -11.59 -1.51 11.10
CA LEU A 88 -11.79 -2.93 11.38
C LEU A 88 -10.50 -3.56 11.92
N HIS A 89 -10.67 -4.67 12.63
CA HIS A 89 -9.54 -5.52 13.03
C HIS A 89 -9.28 -6.59 11.97
N GLU A 90 -8.06 -6.62 11.45
CA GLU A 90 -7.57 -7.67 10.56
C GLU A 90 -7.04 -8.90 11.31
N ARG A 91 -7.12 -10.06 10.67
CA ARG A 91 -6.37 -11.27 11.05
C ARG A 91 -5.55 -11.76 9.86
N GLY A 92 -4.30 -11.32 9.78
CA GLY A 92 -3.50 -11.57 8.59
C GLY A 92 -4.10 -10.84 7.39
N ALA A 93 -4.36 -11.53 6.29
CA ALA A 93 -5.01 -10.94 5.12
C ALA A 93 -6.55 -11.02 5.16
N ASP A 94 -7.13 -11.67 6.17
CA ASP A 94 -8.58 -11.81 6.31
C ASP A 94 -9.15 -10.69 7.18
N VAL A 95 -10.23 -10.08 6.71
CA VAL A 95 -10.96 -9.01 7.40
C VAL A 95 -12.41 -9.45 7.59
N SER A 96 -12.90 -9.43 8.82
CA SER A 96 -14.30 -9.73 9.15
C SER A 96 -15.05 -8.44 9.46
N PHE A 97 -16.30 -8.35 9.00
CA PHE A 97 -17.19 -7.21 9.25
C PHE A 97 -18.63 -7.65 9.49
N SER A 98 -18.81 -8.89 9.97
CA SER A 98 -20.10 -9.48 10.37
C SER A 98 -20.87 -8.67 11.42
N GLU A 99 -20.20 -7.79 12.16
CA GLU A 99 -20.80 -6.92 13.18
C GLU A 99 -21.33 -5.60 12.60
N HIS A 100 -21.16 -5.37 11.30
CA HIS A 100 -21.56 -4.15 10.61
C HIS A 100 -22.61 -4.46 9.54
N ASP A 101 -23.59 -3.58 9.39
CA ASP A 101 -24.44 -3.59 8.21
C ASP A 101 -23.64 -3.05 7.02
N VAL A 102 -23.66 -3.77 5.90
CA VAL A 102 -22.84 -3.44 4.72
C VAL A 102 -23.76 -3.17 3.53
N PRO A 103 -24.14 -1.89 3.32
CA PRO A 103 -24.84 -1.45 2.12
C PRO A 103 -24.07 -1.78 0.83
N GLU A 104 -24.78 -1.90 -0.29
CA GLU A 104 -24.19 -2.22 -1.60
C GLU A 104 -23.10 -1.23 -2.06
N ASP A 105 -23.15 0.02 -1.62
CA ASP A 105 -22.18 1.08 -1.95
C ASP A 105 -20.95 1.10 -1.02
N SER A 106 -20.78 0.09 -0.17
CA SER A 106 -19.68 0.03 0.79
C SER A 106 -18.40 -0.55 0.19
N PHE A 107 -17.25 -0.10 0.69
CA PHE A 107 -15.96 -0.63 0.28
C PHE A 107 -14.95 -0.66 1.44
N LEU A 108 -13.96 -1.54 1.33
CA LEU A 108 -12.82 -1.53 2.25
C LEU A 108 -11.68 -0.70 1.69
N SER A 109 -10.95 -0.03 2.56
CA SER A 109 -9.62 0.50 2.26
C SER A 109 -8.60 0.00 3.27
N TYR A 110 -7.34 -0.15 2.86
CA TYR A 110 -6.26 -0.56 3.75
C TYR A 110 -4.90 -0.16 3.21
N ARG A 111 -3.91 0.02 4.07
CA ARG A 111 -2.51 0.19 3.64
C ARG A 111 -1.88 -1.19 3.50
N PRO A 112 -1.41 -1.60 2.32
CA PRO A 112 -0.79 -2.91 2.17
C PRO A 112 0.64 -2.93 2.73
N ARG A 113 1.03 -4.10 3.25
CA ARG A 113 2.42 -4.45 3.51
C ARG A 113 3.03 -5.07 2.27
N LEU A 114 4.06 -4.45 1.72
CA LEU A 114 4.67 -4.81 0.45
C LEU A 114 6.04 -5.41 0.69
N LEU A 115 6.27 -6.62 0.16
CA LEU A 115 7.60 -7.22 0.14
C LEU A 115 8.36 -6.62 -1.03
N MET A 116 9.44 -5.90 -0.75
CA MET A 116 10.20 -5.18 -1.76
C MET A 116 11.67 -5.55 -1.74
N ALA A 117 12.32 -5.49 -2.90
CA ALA A 117 13.76 -5.59 -3.05
C ALA A 117 14.39 -4.21 -3.27
N VAL A 118 15.53 -3.98 -2.61
CA VAL A 118 16.37 -2.80 -2.84
C VAL A 118 16.94 -2.83 -4.24
N THR A 119 16.57 -1.86 -5.06
CA THR A 119 17.09 -1.71 -6.43
C THR A 119 18.26 -0.75 -6.49
N ASN A 120 18.24 0.30 -5.65
CA ASN A 120 19.27 1.32 -5.58
C ASN A 120 19.29 2.01 -4.21
N ILE A 121 20.46 2.51 -3.80
CA ILE A 121 20.66 3.34 -2.60
C ILE A 121 21.57 4.49 -3.00
N THR A 122 21.12 5.72 -2.75
CA THR A 122 21.90 6.93 -3.01
C THR A 122 22.09 7.69 -1.71
N ILE A 123 23.31 8.17 -1.45
CA ILE A 123 23.65 8.95 -0.26
C ILE A 123 24.46 10.15 -0.72
N THR A 124 24.01 11.34 -0.30
CA THR A 124 24.66 12.61 -0.57
C THR A 124 24.99 13.27 0.75
N ALA A 125 26.28 13.36 1.05
CA ALA A 125 26.77 14.02 2.26
C ALA A 125 27.15 15.48 1.96
N ASN A 126 26.64 16.41 2.75
CA ASN A 126 27.13 17.78 2.78
C ASN A 126 28.04 17.96 4.00
N GLU A 127 29.34 17.82 3.76
CA GLU A 127 30.37 17.89 4.80
C GLU A 127 30.38 19.22 5.57
N TRP A 128 29.94 20.32 4.94
CA TRP A 128 29.95 21.65 5.54
C TRP A 128 28.71 21.97 6.38
N GLN A 129 27.60 21.29 6.10
CA GLN A 129 26.33 21.50 6.81
C GLN A 129 26.01 20.38 7.80
N HIS A 130 26.87 19.36 7.89
CA HIS A 130 26.65 18.17 8.72
C HIS A 130 25.28 17.51 8.45
N THR A 131 24.89 17.44 7.18
CA THR A 131 23.64 16.81 6.76
C THR A 131 23.92 15.70 5.76
N GLU A 132 23.23 14.58 5.91
CA GLU A 132 23.23 13.48 4.95
C GLU A 132 21.83 13.32 4.37
N GLU A 133 21.73 13.44 3.06
CA GLU A 133 20.51 13.13 2.31
C GLU A 133 20.62 11.73 1.70
N TRP A 134 19.52 10.99 1.73
CA TRP A 134 19.52 9.63 1.20
C TRP A 134 18.24 9.31 0.46
N GLN A 135 18.35 8.35 -0.46
CA GLN A 135 17.25 7.80 -1.22
C GLN A 135 17.41 6.28 -1.32
N LEU A 136 16.33 5.57 -1.04
CA LEU A 136 16.19 4.12 -1.15
C LEU A 136 15.12 3.81 -2.21
N ASP A 137 15.54 3.23 -3.32
CA ASP A 137 14.64 2.81 -4.40
C ASP A 137 14.32 1.33 -4.31
N LEU A 138 13.04 1.00 -4.33
CA LEU A 138 12.50 -0.33 -4.04
C LEU A 138 11.56 -0.79 -5.14
N GLU A 139 11.57 -2.09 -5.43
CA GLU A 139 10.61 -2.73 -6.34
C GLU A 139 9.99 -3.95 -5.65
N GLU A 140 8.68 -4.10 -5.76
CA GLU A 140 7.94 -5.25 -5.23
C GLU A 140 8.36 -6.57 -5.89
N ILE A 141 8.49 -7.62 -5.08
CA ILE A 141 8.88 -8.96 -5.52
C ILE A 141 7.75 -9.98 -5.46
#